data_AF-A0A4Q2X8N1-F1
#
_entry.id   AF-A0A4Q2X8N1-F1
#
_cell.length_a   1.000
_cell.length_b   1.000
_cell.length_c   1.000
_cell.angle_alpha   90.00
_cell.angle_beta   90.00
_cell.angle_gamma   90.00
#
_symmetry.space_group_name_H-M   'P 1'
#
loop_
_entity.id
_entity.type
_entity.pdbx_description
1 polymer ?
#
loop_
_entity_poly.entity_id
_entity_poly.type
_entity_poly.pdbx_seq_one_letter_code
_entity_poly.pdbx_strand_id
1 'polypeptide(L)'
;MILANITFGTLRGRNRDELEDAVETYLALLSKGGQICGERFLTWTKGRLNAHVLLAAPQAMSQKSHTEWGRKNLAQIITLFGREPVLKILDDDAGKTSSGWRGAPSLYLFTNFIDWYSPVCRGDGKRPVPLFALPVTDRIKEGLYGWQREYRALDRIWMESGSLEKQAYRQLAGPLSDLSEEGRRLCREVEDATGVPTFYYLMRYWARSVGEEDRPCPGCGKAWRRPGDRTGKGFHDFDFSCDPCRLVSHVGKSVEGARLARIGEYVPPKPSSRKRKS
;
A
#
# COMPACT_ATOMS: atom_id res chain seq x y z
N MET A 1 6.10 -10.93 5.61
CA MET A 1 5.29 -10.59 6.80
C MET A 1 5.69 -11.56 7.89
N ILE A 2 5.52 -11.23 9.16
CA ILE A 2 5.97 -12.08 10.27
C ILE A 2 4.78 -12.37 11.17
N LEU A 3 4.38 -13.64 11.29
CA LEU A 3 3.31 -14.01 12.22
C LEU A 3 3.78 -13.82 13.66
N ALA A 4 2.99 -13.12 14.47
CA ALA A 4 3.28 -12.89 15.87
C ALA A 4 2.01 -12.91 16.73
N ASN A 5 2.21 -13.21 18.00
CA ASN A 5 1.20 -13.11 19.05
C ASN A 5 1.57 -11.97 20.00
N ILE A 6 0.61 -11.06 20.25
CA ILE A 6 0.71 -10.01 21.25
C ILE A 6 -0.17 -10.42 22.44
N THR A 7 0.43 -10.63 23.61
CA THR A 7 -0.30 -10.93 24.85
C THR A 7 -0.46 -9.66 25.68
N PHE A 8 -1.69 -9.23 25.93
CA PHE A 8 -2.00 -8.00 26.66
C PHE A 8 -2.06 -8.21 28.18
N GLY A 9 -2.79 -9.24 28.63
CA GLY A 9 -2.93 -9.54 30.05
C GLY A 9 -4.22 -10.28 30.37
N THR A 10 -4.49 -10.46 31.66
CA THR A 10 -5.70 -11.11 32.17
C THR A 10 -6.82 -10.11 32.44
N LEU A 11 -8.04 -10.63 32.60
CA LEU A 11 -9.22 -9.88 33.02
C LEU A 11 -9.02 -9.42 34.48
N ARG A 12 -8.61 -8.16 34.71
CA ARG A 12 -8.40 -7.61 36.07
C ARG A 12 -9.70 -7.10 36.72
N GLY A 13 -10.74 -7.94 36.72
CA GLY A 13 -12.08 -7.56 37.21
C GLY A 13 -12.79 -6.51 36.34
N ARG A 14 -12.30 -6.27 35.12
CA ARG A 14 -12.94 -5.40 34.12
C ARG A 14 -13.83 -6.20 33.19
N ASN A 15 -14.77 -5.52 32.53
CA ASN A 15 -15.58 -6.12 31.49
C ASN A 15 -14.69 -6.59 30.33
N ARG A 16 -15.00 -7.77 29.80
CA ARG A 16 -14.32 -8.37 28.65
C ARG A 16 -14.42 -7.48 27.41
N ASP A 17 -15.62 -6.98 27.10
CA ASP A 17 -15.89 -6.22 25.88
C ASP A 17 -15.13 -4.89 25.88
N GLU A 18 -15.09 -4.20 27.04
CA GLU A 18 -14.30 -2.97 27.22
C GLU A 18 -12.80 -3.18 26.95
N LEU A 19 -12.26 -4.34 27.36
CA LEU A 19 -10.85 -4.69 27.12
C LEU A 19 -10.60 -5.04 25.66
N GLU A 20 -11.52 -5.77 25.03
CA GLU A 20 -11.45 -6.11 23.61
C GLU A 20 -11.52 -4.84 22.74
N ASP A 21 -12.45 -3.92 23.00
CA ASP A 21 -12.59 -2.65 22.29
C ASP A 21 -11.35 -1.76 22.41
N ALA A 22 -10.77 -1.68 23.61
CA ALA A 22 -9.53 -0.94 23.84
C ALA A 22 -8.37 -1.54 23.04
N VAL A 23 -8.24 -2.88 23.03
CA VAL A 23 -7.22 -3.57 22.26
C VAL A 23 -7.45 -3.42 20.75
N GLU A 24 -8.68 -3.51 20.26
CA GLU A 24 -8.99 -3.29 18.84
C GLU A 24 -8.62 -1.87 18.39
N THR A 25 -8.91 -0.88 19.23
CA THR A 25 -8.50 0.51 19.00
C THR A 25 -6.98 0.62 18.91
N TYR A 26 -6.25 0.01 19.85
CA TYR A 26 -4.79 0.01 19.83
C TYR A 26 -4.24 -0.66 18.57
N LEU A 27 -4.73 -1.84 18.23
CA LEU A 27 -4.30 -2.57 17.03
C LEU A 27 -4.62 -1.75 15.77
N ALA A 28 -5.75 -1.02 15.71
CA ALA A 28 -6.08 -0.17 14.57
C ALA A 28 -5.06 0.96 14.39
N LEU A 29 -4.56 1.53 15.49
CA LEU A 29 -3.47 2.51 15.47
C LEU A 29 -2.15 1.89 14.99
N LEU A 30 -1.84 0.65 15.38
CA LEU A 30 -0.67 -0.06 14.88
C LEU A 30 -0.76 -0.33 13.37
N SER A 31 -1.95 -0.66 12.85
CA SER A 31 -2.19 -0.84 11.40
C SER A 31 -1.97 0.47 10.64
N LYS A 32 -2.55 1.56 11.15
CA LYS A 32 -2.40 2.91 10.62
C LYS A 32 -0.95 3.42 10.63
N GLY A 33 -0.17 3.06 11.65
CA GLY A 33 1.27 3.33 11.72
C GLY A 33 2.11 2.41 10.82
N GLY A 34 1.51 1.35 10.26
CA GLY A 34 2.16 0.32 9.45
C GLY A 34 3.08 -0.63 10.22
N GLN A 35 2.86 -0.77 11.53
CA GLN A 35 3.56 -1.73 12.38
C GLN A 35 3.04 -3.15 12.15
N ILE A 36 1.71 -3.28 12.02
CA ILE A 36 1.04 -4.52 11.66
C ILE A 36 0.37 -4.36 10.30
N CYS A 37 0.29 -5.47 9.55
CA CYS A 37 -0.34 -5.53 8.25
C CYS A 37 -1.43 -6.59 8.23
N GLY A 38 -2.37 -6.46 7.31
CA GLY A 38 -3.39 -7.46 7.04
C GLY A 38 -4.33 -7.77 8.19
N GLU A 39 -4.91 -8.97 8.13
CA GLU A 39 -5.91 -9.44 9.08
C GLU A 39 -5.29 -9.72 10.45
N ARG A 40 -6.14 -9.62 11.48
CA ARG A 40 -5.79 -9.88 12.87
C ARG A 40 -6.92 -10.63 13.56
N PHE A 41 -6.57 -11.39 14.59
CA PHE A 41 -7.54 -12.16 15.36
C PHE A 41 -7.33 -11.92 16.85
N LEU A 42 -8.37 -11.46 17.53
CA LEU A 42 -8.39 -11.39 18.99
C LEU A 42 -8.84 -12.74 19.55
N THR A 43 -8.13 -13.20 20.59
CA THR A 43 -8.46 -14.45 21.25
C THR A 43 -8.24 -14.37 22.75
N TRP A 44 -9.08 -15.09 23.49
CA TRP A 44 -8.81 -15.39 24.90
C TRP A 44 -8.19 -16.78 25.00
N THR A 45 -7.01 -16.86 25.61
CA THR A 45 -6.31 -18.13 25.81
C THR A 45 -5.81 -18.19 27.23
N LYS A 46 -6.26 -19.20 27.99
CA LYS A 46 -5.93 -19.38 29.41
C LYS A 46 -6.19 -18.10 30.24
N GLY A 47 -7.33 -17.45 30.00
CA GLY A 47 -7.75 -16.23 30.70
C GLY A 47 -6.97 -14.96 30.34
N ARG A 48 -6.17 -14.98 29.27
CA ARG A 48 -5.43 -13.81 28.75
C ARG A 48 -5.98 -13.37 27.41
N LEU A 49 -6.10 -12.06 27.20
CA LEU A 49 -6.40 -11.48 25.90
C LEU A 49 -5.12 -11.43 25.06
N ASN A 50 -5.23 -11.93 23.84
CA ASN A 50 -4.16 -11.98 22.86
C ASN A 50 -4.64 -11.44 21.51
N ALA A 51 -3.70 -11.01 20.69
CA ALA A 51 -3.92 -10.75 19.28
C ALA A 51 -2.90 -11.49 18.43
N HIS A 52 -3.38 -12.26 17.45
CA HIS A 52 -2.56 -12.83 16.39
C HIS A 52 -2.52 -11.84 15.24
N VAL A 53 -1.33 -11.38 14.88
CA VAL A 53 -1.10 -10.31 13.91
C VAL A 53 0.01 -10.67 12.93
N LEU A 54 0.00 -10.05 11.77
CA LEU A 54 1.16 -10.04 10.87
C LEU A 54 1.95 -8.75 11.09
N LEU A 55 3.21 -8.85 11.51
CA LEU A 55 4.10 -7.71 11.64
C LEU A 55 4.72 -7.35 10.28
N ALA A 56 4.92 -6.05 10.07
CA ALA A 56 5.67 -5.54 8.94
C ALA A 56 7.19 -5.81 9.08
N ALA A 57 7.70 -5.88 10.31
CA ALA A 57 9.09 -6.24 10.63
C ALA A 57 9.24 -6.64 12.12
N PRO A 58 10.34 -7.30 12.54
CA PRO A 58 10.52 -7.75 13.93
C PRO A 58 10.48 -6.61 14.96
N GLN A 59 11.04 -5.46 14.61
CA GLN A 59 11.10 -4.28 15.48
C GLN A 59 9.85 -3.39 15.39
N ALA A 60 8.79 -3.84 14.72
CA ALA A 60 7.57 -3.06 14.51
C ALA A 60 6.95 -2.58 15.83
N MET A 61 7.07 -3.34 16.92
CA MET A 61 6.51 -2.96 18.22
C MET A 61 7.43 -2.05 19.07
N SER A 62 8.57 -1.61 18.56
CA SER A 62 9.43 -0.69 19.31
C SER A 62 8.75 0.68 19.54
N GLN A 63 9.06 1.37 20.65
CA GLN A 63 8.50 2.69 20.93
C GLN A 63 8.80 3.72 19.81
N LYS A 64 9.94 3.57 19.11
CA LYS A 64 10.34 4.42 17.98
C LYS A 64 9.45 4.24 16.75
N SER A 65 8.81 3.07 16.61
CA SER A 65 7.93 2.73 15.49
C SER A 65 6.50 3.24 15.68
N HIS A 66 6.14 3.70 16.89
CA HIS A 66 4.79 4.17 17.17
C HIS A 66 4.53 5.57 16.63
N THR A 67 3.32 5.78 16.15
CA THR A 67 2.74 7.13 15.98
C THR A 67 2.56 7.80 17.33
N GLU A 68 2.30 9.11 17.35
CA GLU A 68 1.98 9.82 18.59
C GLU A 68 0.76 9.23 19.30
N TRP A 69 -0.30 8.95 18.53
CA TRP A 69 -1.52 8.31 19.04
C TRP A 69 -1.28 6.87 19.50
N GLY A 70 -0.45 6.11 18.79
CA GLY A 70 -0.05 4.77 19.18
C GLY A 70 0.62 4.75 20.56
N ARG A 71 1.50 5.72 20.84
CA ARG A 71 2.13 5.85 22.18
C ARG A 71 1.11 6.17 23.28
N LYS A 72 0.20 7.11 23.03
CA LYS A 72 -0.86 7.46 23.99
C LYS A 72 -1.76 6.27 24.30
N ASN A 73 -2.16 5.52 23.28
CA ASN A 73 -3.04 4.38 23.44
C ASN A 73 -2.32 3.17 24.05
N LEU A 74 -1.02 2.96 23.76
CA LEU A 74 -0.20 2.00 24.49
C LEU A 74 -0.18 2.29 26.01
N ALA A 75 -0.05 3.56 26.42
CA ALA A 75 -0.12 3.92 27.83
C ALA A 75 -1.47 3.53 28.47
N GLN A 76 -2.57 3.75 27.76
CA GLN A 76 -3.91 3.32 28.19
C GLN A 76 -4.00 1.79 28.32
N ILE A 77 -3.47 1.03 27.35
CA ILE A 77 -3.38 -0.42 27.41
C ILE A 77 -2.58 -0.87 28.64
N ILE A 78 -1.44 -0.22 28.92
CA ILE A 78 -0.64 -0.51 30.10
C ILE A 78 -1.45 -0.25 31.38
N THR A 79 -2.24 0.82 31.45
CA THR A 79 -3.13 1.08 32.60
C THR A 79 -4.20 -0.01 32.76
N LEU A 80 -4.83 -0.45 31.65
CA LEU A 80 -5.91 -1.43 31.68
C LEU A 80 -5.44 -2.82 32.12
N PHE A 81 -4.29 -3.28 31.60
CA PHE A 81 -3.75 -4.61 31.90
C PHE A 81 -2.67 -4.61 32.98
N GLY A 82 -2.26 -3.43 33.44
CA GLY A 82 -1.20 -3.16 34.42
C GLY A 82 0.15 -3.76 34.06
N ARG A 83 0.46 -3.83 32.75
CA ARG A 83 1.72 -4.30 32.19
C ARG A 83 1.83 -3.91 30.72
N GLU A 84 3.05 -3.91 30.20
CA GLU A 84 3.26 -3.81 28.75
C GLU A 84 2.79 -5.09 28.03
N PRO A 85 2.22 -4.96 26.81
CA PRO A 85 1.94 -6.09 25.95
C PRO A 85 3.23 -6.83 25.59
N VAL A 86 3.19 -8.16 25.62
CA VAL A 86 4.35 -9.01 25.29
C VAL A 86 4.21 -9.53 23.88
N LEU A 87 5.18 -9.22 23.02
CA LEU A 87 5.27 -9.75 21.67
C LEU A 87 6.03 -11.08 21.65
N LYS A 88 5.46 -12.08 20.98
CA LYS A 88 6.13 -13.33 20.63
C LYS A 88 6.02 -13.55 19.12
N ILE A 89 7.14 -13.57 18.42
CA ILE A 89 7.20 -13.98 17.01
C ILE A 89 6.96 -15.50 16.96
N LEU A 90 6.07 -15.93 16.07
CA LEU A 90 5.69 -17.32 15.85
C LEU A 90 6.22 -17.87 14.51
N ASP A 91 6.91 -17.04 13.75
CA ASP A 91 7.46 -17.35 12.43
C ASP A 91 8.97 -17.62 12.56
N ASP A 92 9.37 -18.86 12.27
CA ASP A 92 10.77 -19.30 12.38
C ASP A 92 11.67 -18.66 11.30
N ASP A 93 11.08 -18.22 10.17
CA ASP A 93 11.77 -17.58 9.05
C ASP A 93 11.73 -16.04 9.14
N ALA A 94 11.38 -15.51 10.31
CA ALA A 94 11.40 -14.08 10.56
C ALA A 94 12.82 -13.50 10.41
N GLY A 95 13.07 -12.82 9.29
CA GLY A 95 14.31 -12.09 9.07
C GLY A 95 14.59 -11.09 10.20
N LYS A 96 15.86 -10.77 10.46
CA LYS A 96 16.28 -9.99 11.66
C LYS A 96 16.03 -8.48 11.59
N THR A 97 15.89 -7.93 10.39
CA THR A 97 15.82 -6.47 10.17
C THR A 97 14.74 -6.11 9.16
N SER A 98 14.22 -4.87 9.27
CA SER A 98 13.33 -4.33 8.24
C SER A 98 14.13 -3.87 7.03
N SER A 99 13.49 -3.93 5.86
CA SER A 99 13.85 -3.09 4.72
C SER A 99 13.70 -1.61 5.10
N GLY A 100 14.66 -0.79 4.68
CA GLY A 100 14.57 0.67 4.75
C GLY A 100 14.37 1.26 3.35
N TRP A 101 14.09 2.55 3.28
CA TRP A 101 14.04 3.30 2.02
C TRP A 101 15.41 3.79 1.55
N ARG A 102 16.36 3.98 2.48
CA ARG A 102 17.72 4.47 2.14
C ARG A 102 18.40 3.55 1.14
N GLY A 103 19.10 4.14 0.19
CA GLY A 103 19.78 3.42 -0.90
C GLY A 103 18.84 2.69 -1.86
N ALA A 104 17.54 3.00 -1.88
CA ALA A 104 16.67 2.57 -2.98
C ALA A 104 16.95 3.45 -4.21
N PRO A 105 17.08 2.89 -5.42
CA PRO A 105 17.25 3.69 -6.64
C PRO A 105 15.98 4.50 -6.96
N SER A 106 14.83 3.92 -6.64
CA SER A 106 13.52 4.54 -6.68
C SER A 106 12.59 3.81 -5.70
N LEU A 107 11.46 4.43 -5.40
CA LEU A 107 10.33 3.81 -4.72
C LEU A 107 9.14 3.74 -5.67
N TYR A 108 8.22 2.82 -5.42
CA TYR A 108 6.93 2.82 -6.11
C TYR A 108 5.79 2.41 -5.18
N LEU A 109 4.63 3.02 -5.37
CA LEU A 109 3.41 2.70 -4.63
C LEU A 109 2.63 1.63 -5.38
N PHE A 110 2.51 0.45 -4.78
CA PHE A 110 1.79 -0.70 -5.33
C PHE A 110 1.39 -1.68 -4.23
N THR A 111 0.26 -2.35 -4.42
CA THR A 111 -0.14 -3.54 -3.67
C THR A 111 -1.06 -4.38 -4.57
N ASN A 112 -1.50 -5.54 -4.10
CA ASN A 112 -2.52 -6.35 -4.75
C ASN A 112 -3.39 -6.98 -3.66
N PHE A 113 -4.52 -7.60 -4.02
CA PHE A 113 -5.44 -8.21 -3.05
C PHE A 113 -4.91 -9.46 -2.33
N ILE A 114 -3.81 -10.05 -2.79
CA ILE A 114 -3.26 -11.30 -2.25
C ILE A 114 -2.31 -11.02 -1.08
N ASP A 115 -1.39 -10.06 -1.22
CA ASP A 115 -0.32 -9.82 -0.24
C ASP A 115 -0.59 -8.68 0.75
N TRP A 116 -0.13 -8.83 1.99
CA TRP A 116 -0.25 -7.77 3.01
C TRP A 116 1.08 -7.07 3.27
N TYR A 117 1.97 -6.99 2.27
CA TYR A 117 3.20 -6.21 2.45
C TYR A 117 2.89 -4.72 2.52
N SER A 118 3.86 -3.92 2.96
CA SER A 118 3.71 -2.46 2.91
C SER A 118 3.58 -1.99 1.46
N PRO A 119 2.73 -0.99 1.15
CA PRO A 119 2.47 -0.57 -0.22
C PRO A 119 3.63 0.20 -0.87
N VAL A 120 4.62 0.65 -0.07
CA VAL A 120 5.79 1.38 -0.59
C VAL A 120 6.90 0.40 -0.92
N CYS A 121 7.03 0.08 -2.19
CA CYS A 121 7.98 -0.89 -2.72
C CYS A 121 9.27 -0.22 -3.20
N ARG A 122 10.35 -0.98 -3.29
CA ARG A 122 11.66 -0.50 -3.77
C ARG A 122 11.86 -0.89 -5.22
N GLY A 123 12.38 0.03 -6.04
CA GLY A 123 12.71 -0.20 -7.44
C GLY A 123 13.92 -1.11 -7.70
N ASP A 124 14.45 -1.77 -6.66
CA ASP A 124 15.53 -2.78 -6.75
C ASP A 124 15.05 -4.19 -6.38
N GLY A 125 13.73 -4.41 -6.27
CA GLY A 125 13.14 -5.73 -6.01
C GLY A 125 13.31 -6.26 -4.59
N LYS A 126 13.97 -5.51 -3.70
CA LYS A 126 14.06 -5.87 -2.28
C LYS A 126 12.71 -5.70 -1.58
N ARG A 127 12.62 -6.23 -0.35
CA ARG A 127 11.40 -6.18 0.47
C ARG A 127 10.83 -4.74 0.54
N PRO A 128 9.50 -4.56 0.44
CA PRO A 128 8.85 -3.25 0.58
C PRO A 128 9.19 -2.57 1.91
N VAL A 129 9.18 -1.24 1.94
CA VAL A 129 9.55 -0.42 3.10
C VAL A 129 8.34 -0.33 4.06
N PRO A 130 8.43 -0.83 5.31
CA PRO A 130 7.35 -0.66 6.29
C PRO A 130 7.02 0.82 6.52
N LEU A 131 5.72 1.15 6.68
CA LEU A 131 5.30 2.56 6.78
C LEU A 131 5.88 3.25 8.03
N PHE A 132 6.05 2.53 9.14
CA PHE A 132 6.67 3.08 10.35
C PHE A 132 8.15 3.48 10.13
N ALA A 133 8.81 2.94 9.11
CA ALA A 133 10.20 3.24 8.77
C ALA A 133 10.33 4.43 7.80
N LEU A 134 9.22 4.94 7.25
CA LEU A 134 9.20 6.12 6.39
C LEU A 134 9.29 7.40 7.23
N PRO A 135 10.07 8.40 6.79
CA PRO A 135 10.26 9.66 7.51
C PRO A 135 9.10 10.65 7.24
N VAL A 136 7.87 10.14 7.15
CA VAL A 136 6.66 10.93 6.85
C VAL A 136 5.82 11.14 8.12
N THR A 137 4.95 12.15 8.10
CA THR A 137 4.02 12.42 9.20
C THR A 137 3.04 11.26 9.41
N ASP A 138 2.47 11.15 10.61
CA ASP A 138 1.50 10.09 10.93
C ASP A 138 0.25 10.17 10.04
N ARG A 139 -0.16 11.38 9.63
CA ARG A 139 -1.24 11.59 8.65
C ARG A 139 -0.93 10.96 7.29
N ILE A 140 0.31 11.06 6.81
CA ILE A 140 0.70 10.42 5.54
C ILE A 140 0.76 8.90 5.67
N LYS A 141 1.21 8.37 6.81
CA LYS A 141 1.17 6.91 7.08
C LYS A 141 -0.27 6.40 7.06
N GLU A 142 -1.20 7.11 7.70
CA GLU A 142 -2.63 6.81 7.67
C GLU A 142 -3.21 6.87 6.25
N GLY A 143 -2.82 7.87 5.45
CA GLY A 143 -3.19 7.97 4.04
C GLY A 143 -2.71 6.79 3.21
N LEU A 144 -1.44 6.38 3.37
CA LEU A 144 -0.87 5.20 2.71
C LEU A 144 -1.60 3.90 3.11
N TYR A 145 -1.95 3.76 4.39
CA TYR A 145 -2.74 2.63 4.87
C TYR A 145 -4.16 2.63 4.29
N GLY A 146 -4.83 3.80 4.26
CA GLY A 146 -6.15 3.96 3.66
C GLY A 146 -6.16 3.61 2.17
N TRP A 147 -5.22 4.19 1.42
CA TRP A 147 -5.02 3.89 0.00
C TRP A 147 -4.78 2.40 -0.25
N GLN A 148 -3.93 1.75 0.57
CA GLN A 148 -3.66 0.32 0.45
C GLN A 148 -4.93 -0.52 0.59
N ARG A 149 -5.77 -0.20 1.59
CA ARG A 149 -7.03 -0.93 1.81
C ARG A 149 -7.99 -0.77 0.65
N GLU A 150 -8.13 0.45 0.15
CA GLU A 150 -9.00 0.74 -0.99
C GLU A 150 -8.51 0.05 -2.25
N TYR A 151 -7.21 0.14 -2.56
CA TYR A 151 -6.61 -0.56 -3.69
C TYR A 151 -6.88 -2.06 -3.60
N ARG A 152 -6.62 -2.69 -2.45
CA ARG A 152 -6.84 -4.12 -2.23
C ARG A 152 -8.30 -4.52 -2.42
N ALA A 153 -9.23 -3.71 -1.93
CA ALA A 153 -10.66 -3.95 -2.11
C ALA A 153 -11.06 -3.88 -3.59
N LEU A 154 -10.59 -2.87 -4.32
CA LEU A 154 -10.83 -2.72 -5.75
C LEU A 154 -10.20 -3.86 -6.55
N ASP A 155 -8.96 -4.23 -6.26
CA ASP A 155 -8.25 -5.33 -6.91
C ASP A 155 -8.96 -6.67 -6.68
N ARG A 156 -9.48 -6.89 -5.47
CA ARG A 156 -10.32 -8.06 -5.16
C ARG A 156 -11.63 -8.05 -5.95
N ILE A 157 -12.35 -6.92 -5.97
CA ILE A 157 -13.58 -6.78 -6.76
C ILE A 157 -13.29 -7.02 -8.24
N TRP A 158 -12.19 -6.50 -8.76
CA TRP A 158 -11.77 -6.73 -10.13
C TRP A 158 -11.55 -8.22 -10.42
N MET A 159 -10.88 -8.94 -9.51
CA MET A 159 -10.54 -10.35 -9.71
C MET A 159 -11.69 -11.32 -9.45
N GLU A 160 -12.58 -11.00 -8.52
CA GLU A 160 -13.60 -11.94 -7.99
C GLU A 160 -15.04 -11.52 -8.30
N SER A 161 -15.29 -10.28 -8.75
CA SER A 161 -16.64 -9.77 -9.01
C SER A 161 -16.89 -9.58 -10.50
N GLY A 162 -17.50 -10.58 -11.15
CA GLY A 162 -17.85 -10.47 -12.58
C GLY A 162 -18.76 -9.27 -12.91
N SER A 163 -19.66 -8.87 -11.99
CA SER A 163 -20.58 -7.75 -12.22
C SER A 163 -19.97 -6.37 -11.99
N LEU A 164 -18.93 -6.26 -11.15
CA LEU A 164 -18.29 -4.98 -10.80
C LEU A 164 -16.86 -4.85 -11.34
N GLU A 165 -16.37 -5.86 -12.07
CA GLU A 165 -15.02 -5.92 -12.65
C GLU A 165 -14.63 -4.61 -13.35
N LYS A 166 -15.50 -4.12 -14.24
CA LYS A 166 -15.23 -2.93 -15.05
C LYS A 166 -15.10 -1.65 -14.21
N GLN A 167 -15.91 -1.52 -13.16
CA GLN A 167 -15.92 -0.36 -12.28
C GLN A 167 -14.66 -0.34 -11.43
N ALA A 168 -14.27 -1.49 -10.88
CA ALA A 168 -13.02 -1.64 -10.15
C ALA A 168 -11.80 -1.39 -11.04
N TYR A 169 -11.76 -1.97 -12.24
CA TYR A 169 -10.66 -1.76 -13.19
C TYR A 169 -10.51 -0.29 -13.62
N ARG A 170 -11.61 0.47 -13.73
CA ARG A 170 -11.55 1.92 -13.98
C ARG A 170 -10.81 2.68 -12.88
N GLN A 171 -10.99 2.29 -11.63
CA GLN A 171 -10.28 2.90 -10.51
C GLN A 171 -8.80 2.50 -10.51
N LEU A 172 -8.48 1.23 -10.78
CA LEU A 172 -7.09 0.72 -10.79
C LEU A 172 -6.25 1.22 -11.97
N ALA A 173 -6.83 1.27 -13.17
CA ALA A 173 -6.13 1.58 -14.41
C ALA A 173 -6.30 3.03 -14.89
N GLY A 174 -7.25 3.78 -14.33
CA GLY A 174 -7.48 5.18 -14.69
C GLY A 174 -6.44 6.12 -14.08
N PRO A 175 -5.70 6.96 -14.86
CA PRO A 175 -4.69 7.88 -14.33
C PRO A 175 -5.26 9.05 -13.51
N LEU A 176 -6.57 9.29 -13.64
CA LEU A 176 -7.36 10.35 -13.01
C LEU A 176 -8.53 9.76 -12.19
N SER A 177 -8.43 8.50 -11.79
CA SER A 177 -9.36 7.93 -10.81
C SER A 177 -9.05 8.48 -9.42
N ASP A 178 -10.05 8.47 -8.53
CA ASP A 178 -9.86 8.92 -7.15
C ASP A 178 -8.70 8.17 -6.47
N LEU A 179 -8.63 6.85 -6.67
CA LEU A 179 -7.55 5.99 -6.18
C LEU A 179 -6.16 6.43 -6.71
N SER A 180 -6.07 6.74 -8.00
CA SER A 180 -4.80 7.13 -8.63
C SER A 180 -4.39 8.54 -8.26
N GLU A 181 -5.33 9.48 -8.14
CA GLU A 181 -5.02 10.85 -7.71
C GLU A 181 -4.52 10.88 -6.27
N GLU A 182 -5.18 10.14 -5.38
CA GLU A 182 -4.75 9.94 -4.00
C GLU A 182 -3.37 9.28 -3.92
N GLY A 183 -3.19 8.14 -4.61
CA GLY A 183 -1.92 7.43 -4.62
C GLY A 183 -0.76 8.27 -5.16
N ARG A 184 -0.99 9.04 -6.22
CA ARG A 184 0.00 9.97 -6.77
C ARG A 184 0.30 11.13 -5.82
N ARG A 185 -0.69 11.62 -5.06
CA ARG A 185 -0.44 12.60 -4.00
C ARG A 185 0.47 12.02 -2.92
N LEU A 186 0.14 10.83 -2.42
CA LEU A 186 0.95 10.15 -1.41
C LEU A 186 2.38 9.85 -1.90
N CYS A 187 2.56 9.51 -3.18
CA CYS A 187 3.90 9.35 -3.78
C CYS A 187 4.73 10.63 -3.67
N ARG A 188 4.14 11.81 -3.92
CA ARG A 188 4.84 13.09 -3.78
C ARG A 188 5.26 13.35 -2.34
N GLU A 189 4.37 13.13 -1.38
CA GLU A 189 4.67 13.29 0.05
C GLU A 189 5.81 12.37 0.52
N VAL A 190 5.87 11.14 -0.01
CA VAL A 190 6.97 10.20 0.26
C VAL A 190 8.27 10.63 -0.42
N GLU A 191 8.21 11.09 -1.67
CA GLU A 191 9.38 11.62 -2.40
C GLU A 191 9.96 12.83 -1.69
N ASP A 192 9.13 13.80 -1.30
CA ASP A 192 9.55 15.01 -0.59
C ASP A 192 10.25 14.68 0.74
N ALA A 193 9.73 13.70 1.48
CA ALA A 193 10.30 13.31 2.77
C ALA A 193 11.56 12.45 2.67
N THR A 194 11.76 11.72 1.56
CA THR A 194 12.87 10.77 1.40
C THR A 194 13.96 11.26 0.46
N GLY A 195 13.65 12.19 -0.44
CA GLY A 195 14.49 12.57 -1.57
C GLY A 195 14.65 11.47 -2.63
N VAL A 196 13.89 10.37 -2.53
CA VAL A 196 13.97 9.25 -3.48
C VAL A 196 12.83 9.36 -4.50
N PRO A 197 13.12 9.32 -5.82
CA PRO A 197 12.08 9.31 -6.85
C PRO A 197 11.01 8.26 -6.56
N THR A 198 9.76 8.70 -6.37
CA THR A 198 8.66 7.82 -5.96
C THR A 198 7.57 7.82 -7.01
N PHE A 199 7.33 6.65 -7.58
CA PHE A 199 6.42 6.47 -8.71
C PHE A 199 5.11 5.82 -8.28
N TYR A 200 4.01 6.22 -8.90
CA TYR A 200 2.76 5.50 -8.78
C TYR A 200 2.70 4.39 -9.83
N TYR A 201 2.43 3.15 -9.41
CA TYR A 201 2.16 2.06 -10.35
C TYR A 201 0.73 2.17 -10.88
N LEU A 202 0.60 2.43 -12.18
CA LEU A 202 -0.70 2.43 -12.85
C LEU A 202 -0.97 1.04 -13.43
N MET A 203 -2.02 0.38 -12.93
CA MET A 203 -2.39 -0.96 -13.37
C MET A 203 -2.69 -1.00 -14.87
N ARG A 204 -2.17 -2.04 -15.54
CA ARG A 204 -2.46 -2.34 -16.94
C ARG A 204 -2.56 -3.86 -17.10
N TYR A 205 -3.78 -4.36 -17.24
CA TYR A 205 -4.02 -5.78 -17.52
C TYR A 205 -4.50 -5.98 -18.96
N TRP A 206 -5.50 -5.22 -19.38
CA TRP A 206 -6.04 -5.29 -20.75
C TRP A 206 -5.15 -4.52 -21.72
N ALA A 207 -4.63 -5.23 -22.73
CA ALA A 207 -3.77 -4.71 -23.79
C ALA A 207 -4.58 -4.37 -25.04
N ARG A 208 -4.06 -3.43 -25.83
CA ARG A 208 -4.48 -3.28 -27.23
C ARG A 208 -4.03 -4.49 -28.05
N SER A 209 -4.81 -4.87 -29.05
CA SER A 209 -4.40 -5.90 -30.02
C SER A 209 -3.21 -5.45 -30.87
N VAL A 210 -3.06 -4.14 -31.11
CA VAL A 210 -1.97 -3.54 -31.89
C VAL A 210 -1.51 -2.25 -31.20
N GLY A 211 -0.19 -2.00 -31.18
CA GLY A 211 0.39 -0.73 -30.68
C GLY A 211 0.27 -0.53 -29.16
N GLU A 212 0.19 -1.60 -28.38
CA GLU A 212 0.25 -1.52 -26.90
C GLU A 212 1.63 -1.02 -26.44
N GLU A 213 2.70 -1.45 -27.10
CA GLU A 213 4.07 -1.03 -26.78
C GLU A 213 4.29 0.47 -27.04
N ASP A 214 3.66 1.02 -28.07
CA ASP A 214 3.82 2.42 -28.44
C ASP A 214 2.80 3.35 -27.76
N ARG A 215 2.04 2.83 -26.78
CA ARG A 215 1.00 3.63 -26.11
C ARG A 215 1.61 4.86 -25.44
N PRO A 216 1.02 6.06 -25.62
CA PRO A 216 1.51 7.26 -24.96
C PRO A 216 1.29 7.20 -23.45
N CYS A 217 2.05 8.00 -22.71
CA CYS A 217 1.86 8.18 -21.28
C CYS A 217 0.46 8.70 -21.01
N PRO A 218 -0.34 8.05 -20.14
CA PRO A 218 -1.71 8.47 -19.88
C PRO A 218 -1.81 9.77 -19.10
N GLY A 219 -0.70 10.23 -18.48
CA GLY A 219 -0.64 11.52 -17.80
C GLY A 219 -0.33 12.71 -18.71
N CYS A 220 0.57 12.55 -19.69
CA CYS A 220 1.06 13.70 -20.50
C CYS A 220 1.06 13.48 -22.02
N GLY A 221 0.69 12.29 -22.51
CA GLY A 221 0.62 11.97 -23.94
C GLY A 221 1.99 11.70 -24.61
N LYS A 222 3.11 11.84 -23.90
CA LYS A 222 4.45 11.61 -24.46
C LYS A 222 4.81 10.12 -24.53
N ALA A 223 5.78 9.76 -25.37
CA ALA A 223 6.39 8.44 -25.35
C ALA A 223 7.07 8.18 -23.99
N TRP A 224 6.93 6.96 -23.47
CA TRP A 224 7.35 6.59 -22.11
C TRP A 224 7.72 5.11 -21.95
N ARG A 225 7.80 4.36 -23.07
CA ARG A 225 8.35 3.01 -23.06
C ARG A 225 9.84 3.11 -22.74
N ARG A 226 10.32 2.31 -21.80
CA ARG A 226 11.76 2.29 -21.48
C ARG A 226 12.52 1.52 -22.56
N PRO A 227 13.67 2.01 -23.05
CA PRO A 227 14.52 1.28 -23.98
C PRO A 227 15.27 0.15 -23.24
N GLY A 228 15.50 -0.98 -23.91
CA GLY A 228 16.37 -2.06 -23.44
C GLY A 228 15.71 -3.44 -23.35
N ASP A 229 16.55 -4.47 -23.35
CA ASP A 229 16.16 -5.88 -23.15
C ASP A 229 16.00 -6.15 -21.64
N ARG A 230 14.78 -6.49 -21.21
CA ARG A 230 14.46 -6.70 -19.80
C ARG A 230 14.88 -8.10 -19.38
N THR A 231 16.11 -8.23 -18.92
CA THR A 231 16.65 -9.49 -18.40
C THR A 231 16.21 -9.79 -16.95
N GLY A 232 15.48 -8.88 -16.29
CA GLY A 232 14.98 -9.01 -14.92
C GLY A 232 13.55 -9.57 -14.85
N LYS A 233 13.36 -10.66 -14.09
CA LYS A 233 12.06 -11.35 -13.93
C LYS A 233 11.18 -10.76 -12.80
N GLY A 234 11.50 -9.57 -12.29
CA GLY A 234 10.84 -9.01 -11.11
C GLY A 234 9.68 -8.06 -11.46
N PHE A 235 8.71 -7.92 -10.55
CA PHE A 235 7.62 -6.94 -10.73
C PHE A 235 8.11 -5.48 -10.81
N HIS A 236 9.30 -5.17 -10.29
CA HIS A 236 9.88 -3.83 -10.33
C HIS A 236 10.45 -3.45 -11.71
N ASP A 237 10.52 -4.40 -12.65
CA ASP A 237 11.05 -4.22 -13.99
C ASP A 237 9.98 -3.67 -14.95
N PHE A 238 9.59 -2.42 -14.73
CA PHE A 238 8.49 -1.80 -15.47
C PHE A 238 8.74 -1.59 -16.97
N ASP A 239 7.68 -1.79 -17.76
CA ASP A 239 7.71 -1.58 -19.20
C ASP A 239 7.72 -0.11 -19.61
N PHE A 240 7.03 0.68 -18.79
CA PHE A 240 6.79 2.09 -19.01
C PHE A 240 7.21 2.88 -17.77
N SER A 241 7.87 4.01 -17.99
CA SER A 241 8.21 4.98 -16.94
C SER A 241 8.14 6.39 -17.51
N CYS A 242 7.42 7.26 -16.81
CA CYS A 242 7.34 8.68 -17.14
C CYS A 242 7.75 9.49 -15.91
N ASP A 243 8.97 10.02 -15.94
CA ASP A 243 9.51 10.82 -14.84
C ASP A 243 8.69 12.10 -14.59
N PRO A 244 8.28 12.89 -15.60
CA PRO A 244 7.46 14.08 -15.38
C PRO A 244 6.11 13.78 -14.71
N CYS A 245 5.53 12.61 -14.97
CA CYS A 245 4.24 12.23 -14.39
C CYS A 245 4.38 11.42 -13.09
N ARG A 246 5.59 10.98 -12.72
CA ARG A 246 5.86 9.97 -11.68
C ARG A 246 4.98 8.73 -11.84
N LEU A 247 4.88 8.21 -13.06
CA LEU A 247 4.10 7.00 -13.37
C LEU A 247 5.00 5.88 -13.87
N VAL A 248 4.74 4.67 -13.40
CA VAL A 248 5.28 3.42 -13.95
C VAL A 248 4.16 2.44 -14.25
N SER A 249 4.37 1.54 -15.20
CA SER A 249 3.36 0.56 -15.61
C SER A 249 4.00 -0.60 -16.38
N HIS A 250 3.29 -1.71 -16.48
CA HIS A 250 3.66 -2.83 -17.35
C HIS A 250 2.94 -2.77 -18.69
N VAL A 251 3.38 -3.60 -19.63
CA VAL A 251 2.61 -3.97 -20.83
C VAL A 251 1.39 -4.79 -20.40
N GLY A 252 0.25 -4.51 -21.03
CA GLY A 252 -0.96 -5.31 -20.76
C GLY A 252 -0.72 -6.80 -21.03
N LYS A 253 -1.40 -7.65 -20.26
CA LYS A 253 -1.24 -9.11 -20.28
C LYS A 253 -2.22 -9.81 -21.23
N SER A 254 -3.41 -9.27 -21.45
CA SER A 254 -4.44 -9.92 -22.28
C SER A 254 -5.07 -8.99 -23.31
N VAL A 255 -5.21 -9.48 -24.54
CA VAL A 255 -5.91 -8.80 -25.64
C VAL A 255 -7.39 -9.17 -25.75
N GLU A 256 -7.84 -10.21 -25.03
CA GLU A 256 -9.23 -10.71 -25.09
C GLU A 256 -10.24 -9.66 -24.63
N GLY A 257 -9.84 -8.80 -23.70
CA GLY A 257 -10.61 -7.66 -23.22
C GLY A 257 -10.24 -6.33 -23.87
N ALA A 258 -9.80 -6.28 -25.13
CA ALA A 258 -9.30 -5.05 -25.78
C ALA A 258 -10.23 -3.82 -25.64
N ARG A 259 -11.55 -4.02 -25.53
CA ARG A 259 -12.50 -2.93 -25.23
C ARG A 259 -12.20 -2.19 -23.92
N LEU A 260 -11.67 -2.91 -22.93
CA LEU A 260 -11.27 -2.40 -21.62
C LEU A 260 -9.87 -1.79 -21.65
N ALA A 261 -9.04 -2.07 -22.67
CA ALA A 261 -7.74 -1.42 -22.86
C ALA A 261 -7.85 0.10 -23.08
N ARG A 262 -9.04 0.60 -23.48
CA ARG A 262 -9.37 2.04 -23.56
C ARG A 262 -9.37 2.72 -22.19
N ILE A 263 -9.56 1.97 -21.11
CA ILE A 263 -9.46 2.48 -19.75
C ILE A 263 -7.98 2.72 -19.47
N GLY A 264 -7.67 3.92 -18.97
CA GLY A 264 -6.31 4.30 -18.66
C GLY A 264 -5.48 4.77 -19.84
N GLU A 265 -6.11 5.08 -20.98
CA GLU A 265 -5.43 5.69 -22.12
C GLU A 265 -5.35 7.22 -21.96
N TYR A 266 -4.35 7.82 -22.63
CA TYR A 266 -4.26 9.26 -22.73
C TYR A 266 -5.47 9.82 -23.49
N VAL A 267 -6.14 10.80 -22.90
CA VAL A 267 -7.20 11.57 -23.55
C VAL A 267 -6.67 12.99 -23.76
N PRO A 268 -6.47 13.44 -25.01
CA PRO A 268 -6.06 14.81 -25.28
C PRO A 268 -7.05 15.80 -24.65
N PRO A 269 -6.58 16.91 -24.06
CA PRO A 269 -7.46 17.95 -23.59
C PRO A 269 -8.32 18.48 -24.75
N LYS A 270 -9.62 18.68 -24.50
CA LYS A 270 -10.52 19.26 -25.51
C LYS A 270 -9.95 20.62 -25.94
N PRO A 271 -9.88 20.92 -27.25
CA PRO A 271 -9.47 22.25 -27.69
C PRO A 271 -10.40 23.28 -27.06
N SER A 272 -9.82 24.27 -26.38
CA SER A 272 -10.61 25.36 -25.79
C SER A 272 -11.45 25.96 -26.91
N SER A 273 -12.78 26.00 -26.75
CA SER A 273 -13.63 26.76 -27.65
C SER A 273 -13.16 28.21 -27.59
N ARG A 274 -12.39 28.63 -28.60
CA ARG A 274 -12.04 30.03 -28.79
C ARG A 274 -13.35 30.79 -28.76
N LYS A 275 -13.46 31.75 -27.84
CA LYS A 275 -14.52 32.77 -27.77
C LYS A 275 -14.88 33.15 -29.21
N ARG A 276 -16.15 32.92 -29.60
CA ARG A 276 -16.72 33.59 -30.78
C ARG A 276 -16.46 35.07 -30.58
N LYS A 277 -15.51 35.62 -31.33
CA LYS A 277 -15.35 37.06 -31.45
C LYS A 277 -16.61 37.56 -32.17
N SER A 278 -17.25 38.53 -31.51
CA SER A 278 -18.27 39.50 -31.97
C SER A 278 -18.93 39.21 -33.32
#